data_AF-A0A9E5F3C7-F1
#
_entry.id   AF-A0A9E5F3C7-F1
#
_cell.length_a   1.000
_cell.length_b   1.000
_cell.length_c   1.000
_cell.angle_alpha   90.00
_cell.angle_beta   90.00
_cell.angle_gamma   90.00
#
_symmetry.space_group_name_H-M   'P 1'
#
loop_
_entity.id
_entity.type
_entity.pdbx_description
1 polymer ?
#
loop_
_entity_poly.entity_id
_entity_poly.type
_entity_poly.pdbx_seq_one_letter_code
_entity_poly.pdbx_strand_id
1 'polypeptide(L)'
;MDFSPSEKEPVRVQSFVEHLGDLRKVLFRSILAVGLGFLICFQYADRILFFLKAPILRELPQNHQQLYYFGLMEQFYTHLKVSTIASIFLTSPFLIWQLWIFISPALKESERKLVVPFVLGSTGAFLL
;
A
#
# COMPACT_ATOMS: atom_id res chain seq x y z
N MET A 1 -22.31 48.09 -37.03
CA MET A 1 -21.25 48.40 -36.06
C MET A 1 -21.56 47.59 -34.83
N ASP A 2 -21.15 46.32 -34.93
CA ASP A 2 -21.44 45.24 -34.01
C ASP A 2 -20.42 45.25 -32.88
N PHE A 3 -20.85 45.61 -31.69
CA PHE A 3 -20.11 45.37 -30.45
C PHE A 3 -21.10 44.89 -29.39
N SER A 4 -21.54 43.63 -29.56
CA SER A 4 -22.11 42.85 -28.47
C SER A 4 -20.96 42.43 -27.54
N PRO A 5 -21.11 42.52 -26.21
CA PRO A 5 -20.05 42.18 -25.28
C PRO A 5 -19.81 40.67 -25.34
N SER A 6 -18.60 40.27 -25.72
CA SER A 6 -18.16 38.87 -25.60
C SER A 6 -18.27 38.45 -24.13
N GLU A 7 -19.31 37.67 -23.83
CA GLU A 7 -19.51 36.99 -22.56
C GLU A 7 -18.23 36.24 -22.20
N LYS A 8 -17.67 36.60 -21.05
CA LYS A 8 -16.63 35.84 -20.39
C LYS A 8 -17.21 34.46 -20.11
N GLU A 9 -16.96 33.47 -20.96
CA GLU A 9 -17.07 32.08 -20.56
C GLU A 9 -16.14 31.90 -19.36
N PRO A 10 -16.64 31.58 -18.15
CA PRO A 10 -15.77 31.13 -17.10
C PRO A 10 -15.27 29.76 -17.55
N VAL A 11 -14.09 29.72 -18.15
CA VAL A 11 -13.32 28.50 -18.34
C VAL A 11 -13.30 27.84 -16.97
N ARG A 12 -14.08 26.76 -16.82
CA ARG A 12 -14.11 25.97 -15.60
C ARG A 12 -12.72 25.38 -15.48
N VAL A 13 -11.84 26.10 -14.78
CA VAL A 13 -10.65 25.54 -14.15
C VAL A 13 -11.22 24.55 -13.13
N GLN A 14 -11.64 23.37 -13.58
CA GLN A 14 -11.86 22.23 -12.72
C GLN A 14 -10.53 22.03 -12.00
N SER A 15 -10.59 22.35 -10.72
CA SER A 15 -9.50 23.04 -10.07
C SER A 15 -8.44 22.02 -9.73
N PHE A 16 -7.16 22.36 -9.93
CA PHE A 16 -6.05 21.60 -9.34
C PHE A 16 -6.28 21.35 -7.83
N VAL A 17 -7.04 22.23 -7.17
CA VAL A 17 -7.46 22.10 -5.78
C VAL A 17 -8.46 20.95 -5.55
N GLU A 18 -9.38 20.68 -6.49
CA GLU A 18 -10.27 19.50 -6.41
C GLU A 18 -9.47 18.20 -6.56
N HIS A 19 -8.53 18.15 -7.50
CA HIS A 19 -7.67 16.97 -7.71
C HIS A 19 -6.75 16.70 -6.50
N LEU A 20 -6.18 17.74 -5.88
CA LEU A 20 -5.41 17.62 -4.64
C LEU A 20 -6.28 17.16 -3.45
N GLY A 21 -7.57 17.50 -3.45
CA GLY A 21 -8.53 17.03 -2.46
C GLY A 21 -8.69 15.51 -2.46
N ASP A 22 -8.65 14.89 -3.64
CA ASP A 22 -8.77 13.43 -3.78
C ASP A 22 -7.47 12.70 -3.44
N LEU A 23 -6.31 13.27 -3.77
CA LEU A 23 -5.01 12.75 -3.33
C LEU A 23 -4.96 12.64 -1.80
N ARG A 24 -5.38 13.69 -1.10
CA ARG A 24 -5.41 13.70 0.37
C ARG A 24 -6.29 12.58 0.92
N LYS A 25 -7.50 12.42 0.41
CA LYS A 25 -8.43 11.36 0.90
C LYS A 25 -7.85 9.97 0.68
N VAL A 26 -7.24 9.74 -0.48
CA VAL A 26 -6.60 8.48 -0.84
C VAL A 26 -5.41 8.20 0.10
N LEU A 27 -4.52 9.19 0.30
CA LEU A 27 -3.38 9.09 1.20
C LEU A 27 -3.80 8.76 2.64
N PHE A 28 -4.78 9.48 3.19
CA PHE A 28 -5.26 9.24 4.56
C PHE A 28 -5.81 7.82 4.75
N ARG A 29 -6.58 7.33 3.78
CA ARG A 29 -7.13 5.97 3.80
C ARG A 29 -6.04 4.90 3.62
N SER A 30 -5.04 5.13 2.77
CA SER A 30 -3.88 4.22 2.61
C SER A 30 -3.06 4.13 3.89
N ILE A 31 -2.79 5.27 4.55
CA ILE A 31 -2.09 5.31 5.84
C ILE A 31 -2.89 4.57 6.91
N LEU A 32 -4.21 4.77 6.97
CA LEU A 32 -5.10 4.05 7.89
C LEU A 32 -5.06 2.54 7.63
N ALA A 33 -5.15 2.11 6.37
CA ALA A 33 -5.13 0.70 6.02
C ALA A 33 -3.80 0.04 6.39
N VAL A 34 -2.67 0.68 6.05
CA VAL A 34 -1.33 0.18 6.42
C VAL A 34 -1.14 0.20 7.93
N GLY A 35 -1.64 1.23 8.63
CA GLY A 35 -1.58 1.31 10.09
C GLY A 35 -2.37 0.18 10.77
N LEU A 36 -3.58 -0.11 10.28
CA LEU A 36 -4.37 -1.24 10.78
C LEU A 36 -3.70 -2.59 10.46
N GLY A 37 -3.19 -2.76 9.23
CA GLY A 37 -2.41 -3.93 8.85
C GLY A 37 -1.16 -4.09 9.70
N PHE A 38 -0.48 -3.00 10.04
CA PHE A 38 0.70 -2.96 10.89
C PHE A 38 0.36 -3.44 12.31
N LEU A 39 -0.72 -2.94 12.91
CA LEU A 39 -1.14 -3.40 14.24
C LEU A 39 -1.43 -4.90 14.28
N ILE A 40 -2.11 -5.42 13.24
CA ILE A 40 -2.38 -6.85 13.11
C ILE A 40 -1.06 -7.62 12.95
N CYS A 41 -0.20 -7.25 12.00
CA CYS A 41 1.07 -7.94 11.76
C CYS A 41 2.05 -7.81 12.93
N PHE A 42 2.01 -6.70 13.69
CA PHE A 42 2.84 -6.48 14.87
C PHE A 42 2.49 -7.49 15.98
N GLN A 43 1.19 -7.75 16.20
CA GLN A 43 0.74 -8.77 17.14
C GLN A 43 1.19 -10.19 16.75
N TYR A 44 1.36 -10.46 15.45
CA TYR A 44 1.82 -11.75 14.92
C TYR A 44 3.29 -11.75 14.48
N ALA A 45 4.08 -10.74 14.84
CA ALA A 45 5.44 -10.56 14.36
C ALA A 45 6.36 -11.74 14.73
N ASP A 46 6.18 -12.34 15.91
CA ASP A 46 6.91 -13.53 16.34
C ASP A 46 6.69 -14.73 15.42
N ARG A 47 5.44 -14.98 14.99
CA ARG A 47 5.13 -16.07 14.06
C ARG A 47 5.76 -15.84 12.69
N ILE A 48 5.69 -14.61 12.18
CA ILE A 48 6.27 -14.24 10.88
C ILE A 48 7.79 -14.42 10.92
N LEU A 49 8.44 -13.98 12.01
CA LEU A 49 9.87 -14.18 12.23
C LEU A 49 10.24 -15.66 12.35
N PHE A 50 9.45 -16.47 13.05
CA PHE A 50 9.69 -17.91 13.15
C PHE A 50 9.62 -18.59 11.78
N PHE A 51 8.63 -18.22 10.95
CA PHE A 51 8.51 -18.73 9.59
C PHE A 51 9.69 -18.30 8.70
N LEU A 52 10.13 -17.04 8.79
CA LEU A 52 11.30 -16.55 8.04
C LEU A 52 12.61 -17.20 8.47
N LYS A 53 12.75 -17.57 9.74
CA LYS A 53 13.95 -18.23 10.29
C LYS A 53 14.04 -19.71 9.91
N ALA A 54 12.91 -20.36 9.65
CA ALA A 54 12.86 -21.79 9.33
C ALA A 54 13.75 -22.25 8.14
N PRO A 55 13.79 -21.56 6.98
CA PRO A 55 14.68 -21.94 5.88
C PRO A 55 16.15 -21.63 6.19
N ILE A 56 16.42 -20.54 6.92
CA ILE A 56 17.79 -20.12 7.28
C ILE A 56 18.43 -21.18 8.20
N LEU A 57 17.69 -21.67 9.20
CA LEU A 57 18.17 -22.70 10.14
C LEU A 57 18.45 -24.07 9.50
N ARG A 58 17.92 -24.35 8.30
CA ARG A 58 18.15 -25.60 7.56
C ARG A 58 19.49 -25.62 6.83
N GLU A 59 19.97 -24.46 6.39
CA GLU A 59 21.23 -24.32 5.65
C GLU A 59 22.42 -24.00 6.59
N LEU A 60 22.17 -23.69 7.87
CA LEU A 60 23.23 -23.44 8.85
C LEU A 60 23.65 -24.73 9.59
N PRO A 61 24.97 -24.96 9.78
CA PRO A 61 25.47 -26.04 10.63
C PRO A 61 24.95 -25.87 12.08
N GLN A 62 24.62 -26.99 12.73
CA GLN A 62 23.88 -27.12 14.00
C GLN A 62 24.40 -26.30 15.20
N ASN A 63 25.55 -25.63 15.08
CA ASN A 63 26.25 -24.92 16.15
C ASN A 63 25.99 -23.40 16.19
N HIS A 64 25.20 -22.84 15.25
CA HIS A 64 24.89 -21.38 15.19
C HIS A 64 23.38 -21.09 15.03
N GLN A 65 22.53 -22.01 15.48
CA GLN A 65 21.06 -21.87 15.36
C GLN A 65 20.43 -20.82 16.31
N GLN A 66 21.24 -20.05 17.04
CA GLN A 66 20.76 -18.95 17.86
C GLN A 66 21.11 -17.62 17.20
N LEU A 67 20.09 -16.91 16.70
CA LEU A 67 20.21 -15.47 16.45
C LEU A 67 20.49 -14.82 17.82
N TYR A 68 21.75 -14.47 18.06
CA TYR A 68 22.14 -13.63 19.19
C TYR A 68 21.55 -12.24 18.95
N TYR A 69 20.46 -11.93 19.66
CA TYR A 69 20.01 -10.56 19.83
C TYR A 69 20.87 -9.97 20.96
N PHE A 70 21.77 -9.05 20.63
CA PHE A 70 22.69 -8.44 21.59
C PHE A 70 22.01 -7.42 22.52
N GLY A 71 20.72 -7.12 22.29
CA GLY A 71 19.90 -6.36 23.22
C GLY A 71 18.42 -6.25 22.84
N LEU A 72 17.60 -5.83 23.80
CA LEU A 72 16.14 -5.61 23.63
C LEU A 72 15.82 -4.66 22.45
N MET A 73 16.70 -3.68 22.18
CA MET A 73 16.52 -2.76 21.05
C MET A 73 16.65 -3.42 19.68
N GLU A 74 17.57 -4.37 19.51
CA GLU A 74 17.70 -5.10 18.23
C GLU A 74 16.48 -5.98 17.96
N GLN A 75 15.97 -6.64 19.00
CA GLN A 75 14.77 -7.44 18.90
C GLN A 75 13.57 -6.57 18.52
N PHE A 76 13.36 -5.45 19.22
CA PHE A 76 12.28 -4.50 18.90
C PHE A 76 12.39 -3.96 17.47
N TYR A 77 13.58 -3.54 17.04
CA TYR A 77 13.80 -3.04 15.69
C TYR A 77 13.51 -4.10 14.62
N THR A 78 13.86 -5.35 14.89
CA THR A 78 13.56 -6.49 14.00
C THR A 78 12.04 -6.71 13.89
N HIS A 79 11.31 -6.73 15.01
CA HIS A 79 9.85 -6.85 14.99
C HIS A 79 9.19 -5.70 14.23
N LEU A 80 9.64 -4.47 14.44
CA LEU A 80 9.12 -3.29 13.76
C LEU A 80 9.34 -3.37 12.25
N LYS A 81 10.55 -3.74 11.82
CA LYS A 81 10.88 -3.89 10.39
C LYS A 81 10.06 -4.99 9.72
N VAL A 82 9.95 -6.16 10.36
CA VAL A 82 9.21 -7.31 9.82
C VAL A 82 7.71 -7.03 9.75
N SER A 83 7.11 -6.48 10.81
CA SER A 83 5.68 -6.13 10.84
C SER A 83 5.34 -5.02 9.84
N THR A 84 6.23 -4.05 9.63
CA THR A 84 6.06 -3.01 8.60
C THR A 84 6.04 -3.62 7.20
N ILE A 85 7.01 -4.47 6.88
CA ILE A 85 7.07 -5.13 5.57
C ILE A 85 5.85 -6.04 5.37
N ALA A 86 5.53 -6.88 6.36
CA ALA A 86 4.41 -7.81 6.31
C ALA A 86 3.06 -7.09 6.16
N SER A 87 2.86 -5.96 6.85
CA SER A 87 1.62 -5.19 6.75
C SER A 87 1.46 -4.50 5.41
N ILE A 88 2.54 -3.98 4.83
CA ILE A 88 2.52 -3.45 3.46
C ILE A 88 2.15 -4.56 2.47
N PHE A 89 2.70 -5.76 2.62
CA PHE A 89 2.32 -6.90 1.79
C PHE A 89 0.84 -7.29 1.97
N LEU A 90 0.36 -7.37 3.21
CA LEU A 90 -1.04 -7.68 3.51
C LEU A 90 -2.01 -6.61 2.97
N THR A 91 -1.59 -5.35 3.03
CA THR A 91 -2.39 -4.20 2.57
C THR A 91 -2.16 -3.89 1.09
N SER A 92 -1.18 -4.53 0.44
CA SER A 92 -0.84 -4.36 -0.98
C SER A 92 -2.05 -4.34 -1.92
N PRO A 93 -3.00 -5.31 -1.88
CA PRO A 93 -4.17 -5.28 -2.77
C PRO A 93 -5.03 -4.04 -2.55
N PHE A 94 -5.18 -3.59 -1.31
CA PHE A 94 -5.91 -2.37 -0.98
C PHE A 94 -5.15 -1.11 -1.42
N LEU A 95 -3.82 -1.06 -1.25
CA LEU A 95 -2.99 0.04 -1.72
C LEU A 95 -3.06 0.19 -3.23
N ILE A 96 -3.00 -0.91 -3.98
CA ILE A 96 -3.15 -0.92 -5.44
C ILE A 96 -4.52 -0.39 -5.83
N TRP A 97 -5.59 -0.89 -5.19
CA TRP A 97 -6.96 -0.41 -5.42
C TRP A 97 -7.08 1.11 -5.18
N GLN A 98 -6.49 1.58 -4.08
CA GLN A 98 -6.54 2.98 -3.69
C GLN A 98 -5.76 3.89 -4.64
N LEU A 99 -4.56 3.46 -5.05
CA LEU A 99 -3.73 4.15 -6.04
C LEU A 99 -4.45 4.25 -7.39
N TRP A 100 -5.17 3.19 -7.78
CA TRP A 100 -6.00 3.19 -8.98
C TRP A 100 -7.19 4.13 -8.91
N ILE A 101 -7.88 4.26 -7.77
CA ILE A 101 -8.94 5.26 -7.60
C ILE A 101 -8.40 6.69 -7.80
N PHE A 102 -7.15 6.94 -7.39
CA PHE A 102 -6.49 8.22 -7.62
C PHE A 102 -6.10 8.44 -9.09
N ILE A 103 -5.70 7.38 -9.80
CA ILE A 103 -5.32 7.44 -11.22
C ILE A 103 -6.53 7.45 -12.16
N SER A 104 -7.62 6.75 -11.82
CA SER A 104 -8.85 6.65 -12.61
C SER A 104 -9.47 7.98 -13.04
N PRO A 105 -9.49 9.07 -12.26
CA PRO A 105 -9.96 10.37 -12.75
C PRO A 105 -9.06 10.97 -13.85
N ALA A 106 -7.83 10.50 -14.00
CA ALA A 106 -6.92 10.89 -15.07
C ALA A 106 -7.00 10.01 -16.34
N LEU A 107 -7.76 8.90 -16.32
CA LEU A 107 -7.92 7.96 -17.44
C LEU A 107 -9.37 7.91 -17.95
N LYS A 108 -9.56 7.80 -19.28
CA LYS A 108 -10.88 7.77 -19.94
C LYS A 108 -11.73 6.58 -19.46
N GLU A 109 -13.04 6.80 -19.32
CA GLU A 109 -14.03 5.85 -18.77
C GLU A 109 -14.00 4.43 -19.37
N SER A 110 -13.49 4.26 -20.60
CA SER A 110 -13.37 2.98 -21.30
C SER A 110 -12.34 2.02 -20.69
N GLU A 111 -11.33 2.50 -19.96
CA GLU A 111 -10.27 1.64 -19.39
C GLU A 111 -10.62 1.09 -17.99
N ARG A 112 -11.69 1.63 -17.38
CA ARG A 112 -12.16 1.26 -16.03
C ARG A 112 -12.60 -0.20 -15.90
N LYS A 113 -12.93 -0.87 -17.01
CA LYS A 113 -13.35 -2.28 -17.06
C LYS A 113 -12.19 -3.29 -16.99
N LEU A 114 -10.96 -2.88 -17.34
CA LEU A 114 -9.76 -3.73 -17.22
C LEU A 114 -9.25 -3.88 -15.77
N VAL A 115 -9.81 -3.09 -14.85
CA VAL A 115 -9.39 -3.00 -13.45
C VAL A 115 -9.84 -4.23 -12.63
N VAL A 116 -11.02 -4.77 -12.92
CA VAL A 116 -11.56 -5.96 -12.21
C VAL A 116 -10.70 -7.21 -12.42
N PRO A 117 -10.28 -7.60 -13.64
CA PRO A 117 -9.42 -8.77 -13.82
C PRO A 117 -7.99 -8.55 -13.29
N PHE A 118 -7.47 -7.33 -13.26
CA PHE A 118 -6.13 -7.05 -12.74
C PHE A 118 -6.04 -7.23 -11.21
N VAL A 119 -7.04 -6.75 -10.47
CA VAL A 119 -7.10 -6.90 -9.00
C VAL A 119 -7.34 -8.35 -8.59
N LEU A 120 -8.22 -9.07 -9.32
CA LEU A 120 -8.41 -10.51 -9.13
C LEU A 120 -7.13 -11.29 -9.48
N GLY A 121 -6.45 -10.91 -10.55
CA GLY A 121 -5.17 -11.51 -10.95
C GLY A 121 -4.06 -11.28 -9.92
N SER A 122 -3.92 -10.07 -9.38
CA SER A 122 -2.89 -9.78 -8.35
C SER A 122 -3.20 -10.49 -7.04
N THR A 123 -4.46 -10.55 -6.63
CA THR A 123 -4.86 -11.27 -5.42
C THR A 123 -4.62 -12.77 -5.58
N GLY A 124 -4.95 -13.34 -6.74
CA GLY A 124 -4.69 -14.74 -7.06
C GLY A 124 -3.20 -15.09 -7.15
N ALA A 125 -2.39 -14.24 -7.80
CA ALA A 125 -0.96 -14.47 -7.95
C ALA A 125 -0.15 -14.23 -6.67
N PHE A 126 -0.68 -13.47 -5.71
CA PHE A 126 -0.04 -13.27 -4.40
C PHE A 126 -0.35 -14.41 -3.41
N LEU A 127 -1.43 -15.16 -3.66
CA LEU A 127 -1.90 -16.26 -2.81
C LEU A 127 -1.41 -17.64 -3.30
N LEU A 128 -0.87 -17.72 -4.53
CA LEU A 128 -0.34 -18.92 -5.18
C LEU A 128 1.20 -18.92 -5.14
#